data_AF-A0A3M1M6B8-F1
#
_entry.id   AF-A0A3M1M6B8-F1
#
_cell.length_a   1.000
_cell.length_b   1.000
_cell.length_c   1.000
_cell.angle_alpha   90.00
_cell.angle_beta   90.00
_cell.angle_gamma   90.00
#
_symmetry.space_group_name_H-M   'P 1'
#
loop_
_entity.id
_entity.type
_entity.pdbx_description
1 polymer ?
#
loop_
_entity_poly.entity_id
_entity_poly.type
_entity_poly.pdbx_seq_one_letter_code
_entity_poly.pdbx_strand_id
1 'polypeptide(L)'
;MLLLLLLLALPALQPLLSRNLTCGYDNVFHLWRAVEVGALLRQGVLFSRWAPHMAHGYGYPLFLFQAPLSALLAAGLNLVGLPWPLALNATYGLGLLLSGLTLGLLAREMWGESGGWVAVVAFLYAPFHAYVAFYRASLSETLAWGFPPLVLWGLRRWQRWGERRGLAAAVLGLVALMLTHDVSAYAFFPLFLGWTLAVALGEPGQAPRR
;
A
#
# COMPACT_ATOMS: atom_id res chain seq x y z
N MET A 1 14.93 -10.48 9.35
CA MET A 1 14.31 -9.73 8.22
C MET A 1 13.72 -8.40 8.69
N LEU A 2 12.66 -8.38 9.51
CA LEU A 2 11.98 -7.12 9.88
C LEU A 2 12.89 -6.07 10.53
N LEU A 3 13.76 -6.48 11.46
CA LEU A 3 14.72 -5.56 12.09
C LEU A 3 15.65 -4.89 11.06
N LEU A 4 16.21 -5.68 10.13
CA LEU A 4 17.09 -5.15 9.09
C LEU A 4 16.33 -4.24 8.11
N LEU A 5 15.10 -4.60 7.73
CA LEU A 5 14.23 -3.73 6.94
C LEU A 5 14.00 -2.40 7.64
N LEU A 6 13.66 -2.41 8.94
CA LEU A 6 13.46 -1.18 9.71
C LEU A 6 14.73 -0.33 9.71
N LEU A 7 15.89 -0.93 10.01
CA LEU A 7 17.18 -0.24 10.00
C LEU A 7 17.48 0.40 8.64
N LEU A 8 17.23 -0.32 7.54
CA LEU A 8 17.44 0.19 6.18
C LEU A 8 16.42 1.26 5.78
N ALA A 9 15.21 1.22 6.33
CA ALA A 9 14.14 2.18 6.07
C ALA A 9 14.24 3.45 6.93
N LEU A 10 15.00 3.44 8.03
CA LEU A 10 15.10 4.58 8.96
C LEU A 10 15.40 5.91 8.24
N PRO A 11 16.39 6.01 7.33
CA PRO A 11 16.64 7.27 6.62
C PRO A 11 15.48 7.70 5.73
N ALA A 12 14.81 6.76 5.04
CA ALA A 12 13.64 7.07 4.23
C ALA A 12 12.42 7.47 5.10
N LEU A 13 12.30 6.93 6.31
CA LEU A 13 11.23 7.26 7.25
C LEU A 13 11.49 8.55 8.04
N GLN A 14 12.74 9.02 8.11
CA GLN A 14 13.14 10.16 8.93
C GLN A 14 12.25 11.40 8.76
N PRO A 15 11.82 11.80 7.54
CA PRO A 15 10.94 12.97 7.36
C PRO A 15 9.55 12.82 8.02
N LEU A 16 9.09 11.57 8.19
CA LEU A 16 7.80 11.24 8.80
C LEU A 16 7.86 11.20 10.33
N LEU A 17 9.07 11.18 10.92
CA LEU A 17 9.29 11.20 12.37
C LEU A 17 9.15 12.63 12.94
N SER A 18 8.13 13.35 12.47
CA SER A 18 7.79 14.71 12.84
C SER A 18 6.41 14.75 13.49
N ARG A 19 6.21 15.70 14.40
CA ARG A 19 4.89 16.00 14.99
C ARG A 19 3.99 16.85 14.08
N ASN A 20 4.55 17.34 12.98
CA ASN A 20 3.85 18.13 11.97
C ASN A 20 3.51 17.25 10.77
N LEU A 21 2.48 17.68 10.02
CA LEU A 21 2.18 17.09 8.72
C LEU A 21 3.37 17.35 7.79
N THR A 22 3.77 16.35 7.02
CA THR A 22 4.75 16.55 5.96
C THR A 22 4.24 17.56 4.92
N CYS A 23 5.14 18.38 4.39
CA CYS A 23 4.80 19.24 3.27
C CYS A 23 4.50 18.38 2.03
N GLY A 24 3.50 18.76 1.23
CA GLY A 24 3.20 18.11 -0.04
C GLY A 24 1.82 18.49 -0.57
N TYR A 25 1.67 18.46 -1.88
CA TYR A 25 0.49 19.02 -2.57
C TYR A 25 -0.82 18.33 -2.17
N ASP A 26 -0.83 17.00 -2.12
CA ASP A 26 -2.04 16.23 -1.87
C ASP A 26 -2.29 15.99 -0.37
N ASN A 27 -1.33 16.31 0.51
CA ASN A 27 -1.34 15.85 1.90
C ASN A 27 -2.52 16.41 2.71
N VAL A 28 -2.81 17.71 2.53
CA VAL A 28 -3.96 18.36 3.19
C VAL A 28 -5.28 17.76 2.68
N PHE A 29 -5.36 17.40 1.41
CA PHE A 29 -6.55 16.69 0.90
C PHE A 29 -6.71 15.34 1.57
N HIS A 30 -5.64 14.54 1.70
CA HIS A 30 -5.69 13.26 2.40
C HIS A 30 -6.08 13.40 3.88
N LEU A 31 -5.65 14.47 4.56
CA LEU A 31 -6.09 14.79 5.91
C LEU A 31 -7.60 14.98 5.97
N TRP A 32 -8.18 15.81 5.11
CA TRP A 32 -9.62 16.06 5.12
C TRP A 32 -10.44 14.80 4.86
N ARG A 33 -9.96 13.92 3.96
CA ARG A 33 -10.59 12.61 3.72
C ARG A 33 -10.57 11.75 4.98
N ALA A 34 -9.44 11.70 5.70
CA ALA A 34 -9.31 10.94 6.94
C ALA A 34 -10.16 11.52 8.08
N VAL A 35 -10.23 12.85 8.21
CA VAL A 35 -11.07 13.55 9.19
C VAL A 35 -12.54 13.23 8.96
N GLU A 36 -13.00 13.29 7.71
CA GLU A 36 -14.36 12.94 7.32
C GLU A 36 -14.68 11.49 7.67
N VAL A 37 -13.82 10.55 7.28
CA VAL A 37 -13.98 9.14 7.61
C VAL A 37 -14.00 8.94 9.13
N GLY A 38 -13.13 9.62 9.87
CA GLY A 38 -13.14 9.57 11.33
C GLY A 38 -14.44 10.09 11.95
N ALA A 39 -15.04 11.14 11.38
CA ALA A 39 -16.35 11.64 11.82
C ALA A 39 -17.47 10.62 11.57
N LEU A 40 -17.48 9.99 10.39
CA LEU A 40 -18.45 8.94 10.04
C LEU A 40 -18.30 7.70 10.92
N LEU A 41 -17.06 7.26 11.17
CA LEU A 41 -16.79 6.10 12.04
C LEU A 41 -17.27 6.34 13.47
N ARG A 42 -17.10 7.55 14.02
CA ARG A 42 -17.64 7.92 15.35
C ARG A 42 -19.16 7.88 15.42
N GLN A 43 -19.85 7.96 14.28
CA GLN A 43 -21.30 7.84 14.17
C GLN A 43 -21.74 6.40 13.85
N GLY A 44 -20.82 5.44 13.83
CA GLY A 44 -21.11 4.04 13.48
C GLY A 44 -21.23 3.79 11.97
N VAL A 45 -20.90 4.77 11.13
CA VAL A 45 -20.95 4.64 9.67
C VAL A 45 -19.60 4.13 9.17
N LEU A 46 -19.52 2.82 8.91
CA LEU A 46 -18.29 2.16 8.44
C LEU A 46 -17.88 2.56 7.02
N PHE A 47 -18.86 2.85 6.17
CA PHE A 47 -18.65 3.28 4.79
C PHE A 47 -19.76 4.21 4.37
N SER A 48 -19.41 5.31 3.72
CA SER A 48 -20.36 6.24 3.12
C SER A 48 -19.93 6.59 1.71
N ARG A 49 -20.86 6.61 0.77
CA ARG A 49 -20.64 7.16 -0.58
C ARG A 49 -20.61 8.68 -0.59
N TRP A 50 -21.18 9.31 0.44
CA TRP A 50 -21.35 10.74 0.58
C TRP A 50 -20.57 11.25 1.78
N ALA A 51 -19.70 12.24 1.57
CA ALA A 51 -18.92 12.90 2.59
C ALA A 51 -19.60 14.24 2.99
N PRO A 52 -20.52 14.26 3.97
CA PRO A 52 -21.35 15.43 4.30
C PRO A 52 -20.58 16.71 4.65
N HIS A 53 -19.44 16.63 5.36
CA HIS A 53 -18.74 17.85 5.79
C HIS A 53 -17.77 18.40 4.74
N MET A 54 -17.50 17.63 3.69
CA MET A 54 -16.66 18.07 2.58
C MET A 54 -17.39 19.09 1.69
N ALA A 55 -16.63 19.76 0.82
CA ALA A 55 -17.14 20.83 -0.05
C ALA A 55 -17.91 21.91 0.74
N HIS A 56 -17.30 22.44 1.80
CA HIS A 56 -17.92 23.46 2.67
C HIS A 56 -19.30 23.06 3.27
N GLY A 57 -19.53 21.75 3.49
CA GLY A 57 -20.78 21.24 4.05
C GLY A 57 -21.90 20.99 3.03
N TYR A 58 -21.67 21.25 1.74
CA TYR A 58 -22.60 20.83 0.68
C TYR A 58 -22.57 19.31 0.45
N GLY A 59 -21.52 18.65 0.93
CA GLY A 59 -21.29 17.23 0.74
C GLY A 59 -20.56 16.91 -0.56
N TYR A 60 -19.83 15.80 -0.57
CA TYR A 60 -19.02 15.38 -1.71
C TYR A 60 -19.12 13.87 -1.97
N PRO A 61 -19.35 13.40 -3.20
CA PRO A 61 -19.46 11.98 -3.53
C PRO A 61 -18.07 11.28 -3.61
N LEU A 62 -17.20 11.51 -2.62
CA LEU A 62 -15.79 11.14 -2.67
C LEU A 62 -15.58 9.64 -2.93
N PHE A 63 -16.20 8.80 -2.09
CA PHE A 63 -15.94 7.36 -2.04
C PHE A 63 -16.71 6.57 -3.11
N LEU A 64 -17.38 7.27 -4.03
CA LEU A 64 -17.81 6.70 -5.31
C LEU A 64 -16.66 6.61 -6.30
N PHE A 65 -15.67 7.51 -6.20
CA PHE A 65 -14.58 7.65 -7.18
C PHE A 65 -13.18 7.45 -6.58
N GLN A 66 -13.06 7.44 -5.25
CA GLN A 66 -11.79 7.31 -4.54
C GLN A 66 -11.87 6.17 -3.53
N ALA A 67 -10.83 5.36 -3.52
CA ALA A 67 -10.78 4.19 -2.66
C ALA A 67 -10.55 4.59 -1.18
N PRO A 68 -11.24 3.96 -0.20
CA PRO A 68 -11.33 4.49 1.16
C PRO A 68 -10.21 4.05 2.10
N LEU A 69 -9.40 3.04 1.76
CA LEU A 69 -8.55 2.32 2.73
C LEU A 69 -7.48 3.22 3.36
N SER A 70 -6.84 4.11 2.60
CA SER A 70 -5.84 5.03 3.14
C SER A 70 -6.44 6.00 4.17
N ALA A 71 -7.64 6.52 3.90
CA ALA A 71 -8.37 7.39 4.82
C ALA A 71 -8.88 6.63 6.05
N LEU A 72 -9.39 5.40 5.86
CA LEU A 72 -9.80 4.50 6.94
C LEU A 72 -8.63 4.15 7.87
N LEU A 73 -7.46 3.86 7.31
CA LEU A 73 -6.26 3.54 8.10
C LEU A 73 -5.81 4.74 8.94
N ALA A 74 -5.71 5.92 8.33
CA ALA A 74 -5.37 7.15 9.04
C ALA A 74 -6.42 7.52 10.11
N ALA A 75 -7.71 7.39 9.80
CA ALA A 75 -8.78 7.61 10.77
C ALA A 75 -8.73 6.61 11.93
N GLY A 76 -8.48 5.33 11.65
CA GLY A 76 -8.31 4.30 12.68
C GLY A 76 -7.16 4.60 13.63
N LEU A 77 -6.01 5.02 13.09
CA LEU A 77 -4.88 5.47 13.91
C LEU A 77 -5.23 6.69 14.78
N ASN A 78 -6.03 7.63 14.25
CA ASN A 78 -6.51 8.74 15.04
C ASN A 78 -7.46 8.30 16.18
N LEU A 79 -8.36 7.35 15.91
CA LEU A 79 -9.32 6.85 16.90
C LEU A 79 -8.66 6.11 18.06
N VAL A 80 -7.48 5.49 17.86
CA VAL A 80 -6.69 4.89 18.94
C VAL A 80 -5.80 5.90 19.69
N GLY A 81 -5.91 7.19 19.37
CA GLY A 81 -5.31 8.29 20.14
C GLY A 81 -4.18 9.03 19.46
N LEU A 82 -3.78 8.68 18.22
CA LEU A 82 -2.75 9.47 17.52
C LEU A 82 -3.32 10.82 17.08
N PRO A 83 -2.60 11.93 17.26
CA PRO A 83 -2.98 13.20 16.64
C PRO A 83 -2.89 13.07 15.12
N TRP A 84 -3.74 13.80 14.39
CA TRP A 84 -3.85 13.70 12.92
C TRP A 84 -2.52 13.72 12.15
N PRO A 85 -1.55 14.62 12.47
CA PRO A 85 -0.26 14.59 11.81
C PRO A 85 0.48 13.25 11.95
N LEU A 86 0.48 12.67 13.15
CA LEU A 86 1.12 11.39 13.40
C LEU A 86 0.37 10.23 12.76
N ALA A 87 -0.96 10.26 12.73
CA ALA A 87 -1.77 9.25 12.05
C ALA A 87 -1.47 9.20 10.54
N LEU A 88 -1.36 10.36 9.88
CA LEU A 88 -1.00 10.45 8.47
C LEU A 88 0.44 10.03 8.22
N ASN A 89 1.40 10.55 8.99
CA ASN A 89 2.81 10.21 8.85
C ASN A 89 3.06 8.70 9.08
N ALA A 90 2.38 8.10 10.05
CA ALA A 90 2.42 6.66 10.28
C ALA A 90 1.84 5.88 9.09
N THR A 91 0.77 6.37 8.46
CA THR A 91 0.18 5.73 7.28
C THR A 91 1.13 5.77 6.07
N TYR A 92 1.83 6.88 5.82
CA TYR A 92 2.92 6.92 4.83
C TYR A 92 4.03 5.93 5.17
N GLY A 93 4.46 5.91 6.44
CA GLY A 93 5.54 5.03 6.90
C GLY A 93 5.19 3.55 6.73
N LEU A 94 3.94 3.18 7.01
CA LEU A 94 3.41 1.85 6.74
C LEU A 94 3.46 1.53 5.25
N GLY A 95 3.11 2.46 4.36
CA GLY A 95 3.23 2.28 2.91
C GLY A 95 4.66 1.99 2.47
N LEU A 96 5.62 2.81 2.90
CA LEU A 96 7.05 2.63 2.58
C LEU A 96 7.60 1.29 3.11
N LEU A 97 7.26 0.94 4.36
CA LEU A 97 7.69 -0.32 4.97
C LEU A 97 7.06 -1.52 4.27
N LEU A 98 5.76 -1.44 3.94
CA LEU A 98 5.04 -2.51 3.26
C LEU A 98 5.61 -2.74 1.86
N SER A 99 5.92 -1.69 1.11
CA SER A 99 6.51 -1.82 -0.23
C SER A 99 7.92 -2.40 -0.19
N GLY A 100 8.75 -1.97 0.77
CA GLY A 100 10.07 -2.56 0.97
C GLY A 100 9.98 -4.04 1.35
N LEU A 101 9.09 -4.39 2.28
CA LEU A 101 8.88 -5.77 2.74
C LEU A 101 8.43 -6.68 1.59
N THR A 102 7.37 -6.31 0.89
CA THR A 102 6.70 -7.15 -0.10
C THR A 102 7.54 -7.30 -1.37
N LEU A 103 8.20 -6.22 -1.82
CA LEU A 103 9.17 -6.32 -2.90
C LEU A 103 10.39 -7.16 -2.51
N GLY A 104 10.87 -7.00 -1.28
CA GLY A 104 11.94 -7.83 -0.73
C GLY A 104 11.57 -9.32 -0.75
N LEU A 105 10.35 -9.69 -0.35
CA LEU A 105 9.86 -11.07 -0.43
C LEU A 105 9.88 -11.60 -1.87
N LEU A 106 9.31 -10.86 -2.82
CA LEU A 106 9.30 -11.24 -4.24
C LEU A 106 10.73 -11.41 -4.79
N ALA A 107 11.59 -10.42 -4.56
CA ALA A 107 12.95 -10.38 -5.06
C ALA A 107 13.82 -11.51 -4.48
N ARG A 108 13.64 -11.86 -3.20
CA ARG A 108 14.35 -12.99 -2.58
C ARG A 108 14.06 -14.31 -3.25
N GLU A 109 12.82 -14.52 -3.65
CA GLU A 109 12.47 -15.74 -4.37
C GLU A 109 13.04 -15.76 -5.79
N MET A 110 13.24 -14.60 -6.41
CA MET A 110 13.74 -14.49 -7.80
C MET A 110 15.26 -14.56 -7.86
N TRP A 111 15.95 -13.91 -6.91
CA TRP A 111 17.38 -13.62 -6.99
C TRP A 111 18.14 -13.92 -5.70
N GLY A 112 17.53 -14.65 -4.77
CA GLY A 112 18.14 -15.01 -3.49
C GLY A 112 18.25 -13.85 -2.49
N GLU A 113 18.93 -14.11 -1.38
CA GLU A 113 18.96 -13.19 -0.23
C GLU A 113 19.49 -11.79 -0.56
N SER A 114 20.61 -11.74 -1.30
CA SER A 114 21.24 -10.48 -1.71
C SER A 114 20.34 -9.67 -2.64
N GLY A 115 19.73 -10.32 -3.65
CA GLY A 115 18.77 -9.66 -4.56
C GLY A 115 17.57 -9.08 -3.82
N GLY A 116 17.11 -9.75 -2.76
CA GLY A 116 16.11 -9.25 -1.83
C GLY A 116 16.46 -7.90 -1.21
N TRP A 117 17.62 -7.82 -0.58
CA TRP A 117 18.06 -6.61 0.11
C TRP A 117 18.40 -5.49 -0.87
N VAL A 118 18.97 -5.81 -2.04
CA VAL A 118 19.20 -4.83 -3.11
C VAL A 118 17.86 -4.24 -3.57
N ALA A 119 16.82 -5.06 -3.79
CA ALA A 119 15.51 -4.57 -4.19
C ALA A 119 14.86 -3.68 -3.12
N VAL A 120 14.96 -4.05 -1.83
CA VAL A 120 14.46 -3.24 -0.70
C VAL A 120 15.11 -1.86 -0.71
N VAL A 121 16.43 -1.79 -0.78
CA VAL A 121 17.16 -0.51 -0.79
C VAL A 121 16.82 0.28 -2.06
N ALA A 122 16.93 -0.33 -3.24
CA ALA A 122 16.64 0.36 -4.49
C ALA A 122 15.24 0.97 -4.52
N PHE A 123 14.24 0.29 -3.94
CA PHE A 123 12.86 0.75 -3.95
C PHE A 123 12.55 1.80 -2.88
N LEU A 124 13.05 1.64 -1.66
CA LEU A 124 12.88 2.64 -0.60
C LEU A 124 13.51 4.00 -0.97
N TYR A 125 14.61 3.97 -1.72
CA TYR A 125 15.35 5.16 -2.11
C TYR A 125 15.12 5.57 -3.58
N ALA A 126 14.16 4.93 -4.26
CA ALA A 126 13.82 5.31 -5.63
C ALA A 126 13.31 6.77 -5.66
N PRO A 127 13.85 7.65 -6.53
CA PRO A 127 13.45 9.06 -6.57
C PRO A 127 11.95 9.26 -6.76
N PHE A 128 11.32 8.42 -7.59
CA PHE A 128 9.87 8.46 -7.81
C PHE A 128 9.08 8.11 -6.53
N HIS A 129 9.56 7.16 -5.73
CA HIS A 129 8.88 6.75 -4.51
C HIS A 129 8.96 7.86 -3.44
N ALA A 130 10.11 8.53 -3.34
CA ALA A 130 10.27 9.73 -2.52
C ALA A 130 9.39 10.89 -3.02
N TYR A 131 9.28 11.09 -4.34
CA TYR A 131 8.40 12.08 -4.93
C TYR A 131 6.93 11.84 -4.54
N VAL A 132 6.45 10.60 -4.67
CA VAL A 132 5.07 10.23 -4.31
C VAL A 132 4.80 10.43 -2.82
N ALA A 133 5.73 10.02 -1.95
CA ALA A 133 5.56 10.09 -0.50
C ALA A 133 5.73 11.50 0.09
N PHE A 134 6.67 12.31 -0.43
CA PHE A 134 7.11 13.55 0.23
C PHE A 134 6.90 14.82 -0.58
N TYR A 135 6.84 14.76 -1.91
CA TYR A 135 6.67 15.97 -2.72
C TYR A 135 5.23 16.12 -3.20
N ARG A 136 4.74 15.13 -3.95
CA ARG A 136 3.32 15.00 -4.28
C ARG A 136 2.50 14.73 -3.02
N ALA A 137 3.01 13.87 -2.14
CA ALA A 137 2.35 13.42 -0.91
C ALA A 137 0.97 12.79 -1.19
N SER A 138 0.95 11.80 -2.07
CA SER A 138 -0.23 10.99 -2.37
C SER A 138 -0.27 9.80 -1.42
N LEU A 139 -1.03 9.91 -0.32
CA LEU A 139 -1.10 8.90 0.73
C LEU A 139 -1.59 7.54 0.21
N SER A 140 -2.62 7.58 -0.64
CA SER A 140 -3.16 6.39 -1.28
C SER A 140 -2.12 5.72 -2.16
N GLU A 141 -1.38 6.47 -2.97
CA GLU A 141 -0.40 5.89 -3.88
C GLU A 141 0.82 5.33 -3.12
N THR A 142 1.32 6.03 -2.10
CA THR A 142 2.40 5.51 -1.25
C THR A 142 2.04 4.17 -0.61
N LEU A 143 0.81 4.04 -0.09
CA LEU A 143 0.35 2.77 0.46
C LEU A 143 0.15 1.71 -0.64
N ALA A 144 -0.33 2.12 -1.82
CA ALA A 144 -0.60 1.23 -2.94
C ALA A 144 0.66 0.51 -3.44
N TRP A 145 1.83 1.15 -3.40
CA TRP A 145 3.11 0.54 -3.79
C TRP A 145 3.47 -0.73 -2.99
N GLY A 146 2.84 -0.93 -1.83
CA GLY A 146 2.96 -2.14 -1.02
C GLY A 146 2.31 -3.39 -1.61
N PHE A 147 1.33 -3.25 -2.49
CA PHE A 147 0.46 -4.38 -2.86
C PHE A 147 0.82 -5.10 -4.17
N PRO A 148 1.23 -4.44 -5.26
CA PRO A 148 1.64 -5.13 -6.48
C PRO A 148 2.70 -6.23 -6.29
N PRO A 149 3.82 -6.00 -5.58
CA PRO A 149 4.78 -7.06 -5.30
C PRO A 149 4.20 -8.18 -4.41
N LEU A 150 3.29 -7.87 -3.47
CA LEU A 150 2.60 -8.88 -2.67
C LEU A 150 1.71 -9.78 -3.53
N VAL A 151 1.01 -9.20 -4.51
CA VAL A 151 0.19 -9.93 -5.49
C VAL A 151 1.05 -10.88 -6.30
N LEU A 152 2.14 -10.38 -6.90
CA LEU A 152 3.05 -11.19 -7.70
C LEU A 152 3.73 -12.29 -6.88
N TRP A 153 4.16 -11.98 -5.65
CA TRP A 153 4.73 -12.96 -4.72
C TRP A 153 3.72 -14.07 -4.43
N GLY A 154 2.49 -13.72 -4.05
CA GLY A 154 1.44 -14.67 -3.75
C GLY A 154 1.05 -15.55 -4.95
N LEU A 155 0.93 -14.96 -6.14
CA LEU A 155 0.66 -15.67 -7.39
C LEU A 155 1.77 -16.69 -7.69
N ARG A 156 3.03 -16.28 -7.55
CA ARG A 156 4.16 -17.18 -7.75
C ARG A 156 4.15 -18.34 -6.76
N ARG A 157 3.91 -18.07 -5.48
CA ARG A 157 3.81 -19.09 -4.42
C ARG A 157 2.74 -20.14 -4.74
N TRP A 158 1.58 -19.67 -5.21
CA TRP A 158 0.48 -20.53 -5.63
C TRP A 158 0.82 -21.34 -6.88
N GLN A 159 1.32 -20.71 -7.93
CA GLN A 159 1.58 -21.36 -9.22
C GLN A 159 2.71 -22.40 -9.15
N ARG A 160 3.75 -22.15 -8.36
CA ARG A 160 4.88 -23.08 -8.24
C ARG A 160 4.69 -24.20 -7.23
N TRP A 161 4.01 -23.93 -6.12
CA TRP A 161 3.94 -24.86 -5.00
C TRP A 161 2.52 -25.17 -4.51
N GLY A 162 1.47 -24.62 -5.14
CA GLY A 162 0.10 -24.79 -4.69
C GLY A 162 -0.15 -24.22 -3.30
N GLU A 163 0.66 -23.26 -2.83
CA GLU A 163 0.57 -22.78 -1.46
C GLU A 163 -0.66 -21.86 -1.28
N ARG A 164 -1.64 -22.32 -0.50
CA ARG A 164 -2.88 -21.58 -0.21
C ARG A 164 -2.62 -20.23 0.47
N ARG A 165 -1.56 -20.13 1.30
CA ARG A 165 -1.16 -18.87 1.94
C ARG A 165 -0.68 -17.85 0.90
N GLY A 166 0.04 -18.31 -0.14
CA GLY A 166 0.42 -17.49 -1.28
C GLY A 166 -0.80 -16.98 -2.05
N LEU A 167 -1.76 -17.87 -2.35
CA LEU A 167 -3.00 -17.45 -3.00
C LEU A 167 -3.79 -16.43 -2.16
N ALA A 168 -3.91 -16.65 -0.85
CA ALA A 168 -4.55 -15.71 0.04
C ALA A 168 -3.83 -14.35 0.05
N ALA A 169 -2.50 -14.33 0.07
CA ALA A 169 -1.72 -13.10 -0.03
C ALA A 169 -1.96 -12.37 -1.36
N ALA A 170 -2.08 -13.11 -2.47
CA ALA A 170 -2.38 -12.51 -3.77
C ALA A 170 -3.77 -11.87 -3.81
N VAL A 171 -4.79 -12.59 -3.34
CA VAL A 171 -6.17 -12.09 -3.30
C VAL A 171 -6.29 -10.89 -2.37
N LEU A 172 -5.77 -10.99 -1.14
CA LEU A 172 -5.81 -9.91 -0.16
C LEU A 172 -4.99 -8.70 -0.62
N GLY A 173 -3.84 -8.92 -1.28
CA GLY A 173 -3.05 -7.86 -1.88
C GLY A 173 -3.82 -7.14 -2.99
N LEU A 174 -4.53 -7.87 -3.86
CA LEU A 174 -5.33 -7.28 -4.93
C LEU A 174 -6.52 -6.48 -4.36
N VAL A 175 -7.23 -7.04 -3.39
CA VAL A 175 -8.32 -6.34 -2.69
C VAL A 175 -7.80 -5.07 -2.01
N ALA A 176 -6.68 -5.15 -1.29
CA ALA A 176 -6.08 -4.00 -0.63
C ALA A 176 -5.61 -2.94 -1.64
N LEU A 177 -5.06 -3.34 -2.79
CA LEU A 177 -4.69 -2.43 -3.87
C LEU A 177 -5.93 -1.68 -4.40
N MET A 178 -7.01 -2.39 -4.70
CA MET A 178 -8.26 -1.81 -5.18
C MET A 178 -8.90 -0.86 -4.15
N LEU A 179 -8.85 -1.23 -2.87
CA LEU A 179 -9.39 -0.40 -1.78
C LEU A 179 -8.48 0.77 -1.41
N THR A 180 -7.23 0.79 -1.88
CA THR A 180 -6.26 1.86 -1.60
C THR A 180 -6.15 2.86 -2.75
N HIS A 181 -5.98 2.37 -3.98
CA HIS A 181 -5.78 3.18 -5.17
C HIS A 181 -6.17 2.38 -6.42
N ASP A 182 -7.42 2.57 -6.85
CA ASP A 182 -8.05 1.88 -7.99
C ASP A 182 -7.31 2.12 -9.31
N VAL A 183 -6.82 3.35 -9.55
CA VAL A 183 -6.02 3.67 -10.74
C VAL A 183 -4.76 2.81 -10.81
N SER A 184 -4.08 2.60 -9.67
CA SER A 184 -2.93 1.69 -9.62
C SER A 184 -3.36 0.24 -9.86
N ALA A 185 -4.49 -0.20 -9.29
CA ALA A 185 -5.01 -1.53 -9.54
C ALA A 185 -5.23 -1.80 -11.03
N TYR A 186 -5.85 -0.86 -11.76
CA TYR A 186 -6.05 -0.96 -13.20
C TYR A 186 -4.73 -0.95 -13.97
N ALA A 187 -3.79 -0.09 -13.60
CA ALA A 187 -2.48 -0.02 -14.24
C ALA A 187 -1.66 -1.31 -14.07
N PHE A 188 -1.76 -1.98 -12.91
CA PHE A 188 -1.04 -3.23 -12.64
C PHE A 188 -1.77 -4.49 -13.13
N PHE A 189 -3.05 -4.40 -13.49
CA PHE A 189 -3.83 -5.57 -13.91
C PHE A 189 -3.22 -6.31 -15.12
N PRO A 190 -2.75 -5.63 -16.19
CA PRO A 190 -2.06 -6.30 -17.29
C PRO A 190 -0.78 -7.00 -16.85
N LEU A 191 -0.05 -6.45 -15.88
CA LEU A 191 1.15 -7.08 -15.34
C LEU A 191 0.82 -8.38 -14.60
N PHE A 192 -0.22 -8.37 -13.76
CA PHE A 192 -0.65 -9.58 -13.05
C PHE A 192 -1.10 -10.67 -14.02
N LEU A 193 -1.90 -10.30 -15.03
CA LEU A 193 -2.32 -11.24 -16.06
C LEU A 193 -1.12 -11.79 -16.84
N GLY A 194 -0.25 -10.91 -17.35
CA GLY A 194 0.95 -11.30 -18.07
C GLY A 194 1.86 -12.22 -17.26
N TRP A 195 2.07 -11.92 -15.97
CA TRP A 195 2.82 -12.77 -15.06
C TRP A 195 2.20 -14.17 -14.93
N THR A 196 0.89 -14.26 -14.68
CA THR A 196 0.21 -15.55 -14.54
C THR A 196 0.33 -16.40 -15.79
N LEU A 197 0.16 -15.81 -16.97
CA LEU A 197 0.29 -16.48 -18.26
C LEU A 197 1.73 -16.90 -18.51
N ALA A 198 2.71 -16.02 -18.27
CA ALA A 198 4.12 -16.32 -18.48
C ALA A 198 4.59 -17.52 -17.63
N VAL A 199 4.18 -17.57 -16.35
CA VAL A 199 4.51 -18.70 -15.47
C VAL A 199 3.79 -19.98 -15.92
N ALA A 200 2.53 -19.89 -16.35
CA ALA A 200 1.78 -21.06 -16.82
C ALA A 200 2.32 -21.63 -18.14
N LEU A 201 2.84 -20.78 -19.03
CA LEU A 201 3.40 -21.18 -20.33
C LEU A 201 4.88 -21.59 -20.25
N GLY A 202 5.63 -21.04 -19.30
CA GLY A 202 7.08 -21.26 -19.17
C GLY A 202 7.46 -22.52 -18.40
N GLU A 203 6.54 -23.17 -17.68
CA GLU A 203 6.83 -24.38 -16.91
C GLU A 203 6.20 -25.63 -17.57
N PRO A 204 6.98 -26.44 -18.31
CA PRO A 204 6.52 -27.77 -18.71
C PRO A 204 6.41 -28.67 -17.47
N GLY A 205 5.18 -28.83 -16.97
CA GLY A 205 4.73 -29.97 -16.17
C GLY A 205 5.63 -30.42 -15.01
N GLN A 206 5.73 -29.63 -13.94
CA GLN A 206 5.97 -30.21 -12.62
C GLN A 206 4.66 -30.21 -11.84
N ALA A 207 4.00 -31.37 -11.86
CA ALA A 207 2.84 -31.63 -11.02
C ALA A 207 3.18 -31.35 -9.55
N PRO A 208 2.22 -30.82 -8.76
CA PRO A 208 2.45 -30.60 -7.33
C PRO A 208 2.75 -31.95 -6.67
N ARG A 209 3.96 -32.08 -6.11
CA ARG A 209 4.27 -33.19 -5.19
C ARG A 209 3.38 -32.98 -3.96
N ARG A 210 2.42 -33.89 -3.80
CA ARG A 210 1.49 -33.97 -2.66
C ARG A 210 2.25 -34.10 -1.35
#